data_AF-A0A2I0NJ66-F1
#
_entry.id   AF-A0A2I0NJ66-F1
#
_cell.length_a   1.000
_cell.length_b   1.000
_cell.length_c   1.000
_cell.angle_alpha   90.00
_cell.angle_beta   90.00
_cell.angle_gamma   90.00
#
_symmetry.space_group_name_H-M   'P 1'
#
loop_
_entity.id
_entity.type
_entity.pdbx_description
1 polymer ?
#
loop_
_entity_poly.entity_id
_entity_poly.type
_entity_poly.pdbx_seq_one_letter_code
_entity_poly.pdbx_strand_id
1 'polypeptide(L)' 'MNTVKRHLLYKHLNENIELETGRGTLYKGKITEFDDWGIHFIPLDANLKPVMISWDDMRKIILPEIAKVTGKASRPILI' A
#
# COMPACT_ATOMS: atom_id res chain seq x y z
N MET A 1 -5.38 -19.52 0.10
CA MET A 1 -4.11 -18.77 0.21
C MET A 1 -4.16 -17.63 -0.81
N ASN A 2 -4.39 -16.40 -0.35
CA ASN A 2 -4.21 -15.22 -1.21
C ASN A 2 -2.70 -15.05 -1.35
N THR A 3 -2.14 -15.51 -2.47
CA THR A 3 -0.74 -15.26 -2.78
C THR A 3 -0.61 -13.77 -3.05
N VAL A 4 -0.21 -13.03 -2.02
CA VAL A 4 0.13 -11.61 -2.13
C VAL A 4 1.05 -11.46 -3.34
N LYS A 5 0.62 -10.71 -4.34
CA LYS A 5 1.49 -10.38 -5.48
C LYS A 5 2.49 -9.31 -5.04
N ARG A 6 3.30 -9.60 -4.01
CA ARG A 6 4.35 -8.70 -3.46
C ARG A 6 5.25 -8.19 -4.58
N HIS A 7 5.48 -9.02 -5.58
CA HIS A 7 6.23 -8.67 -6.78
C HIS A 7 5.64 -7.49 -7.58
N LEU A 8 4.34 -7.19 -7.45
CA LEU A 8 3.72 -6.02 -8.10
C LEU A 8 4.06 -4.73 -7.37
N LEU A 9 4.34 -4.78 -6.06
CA LEU A 9 4.70 -3.59 -5.28
C LEU A 9 6.03 -2.98 -5.75
N TYR A 10 6.95 -3.77 -6.32
CA TYR A 10 8.17 -3.24 -6.93
C TYR A 10 7.90 -2.16 -7.99
N LYS A 11 6.79 -2.26 -8.72
CA LYS A 11 6.42 -1.29 -9.76
C LYS A 11 5.85 0.00 -9.20
N HIS A 12 5.46 0.00 -7.93
CA HIS A 12 4.77 1.12 -7.27
C HIS A 12 5.57 1.68 -6.09
N LEU A 13 6.86 1.35 -6.00
CA LEU A 13 7.77 1.98 -5.04
C LEU A 13 7.85 3.47 -5.33
N ASN A 14 7.84 4.27 -4.27
CA ASN A 14 7.84 5.73 -4.28
C ASN A 14 6.61 6.39 -4.93
N GLU A 15 5.59 5.61 -5.29
CA GLU A 15 4.30 6.14 -5.74
C GLU A 15 3.35 6.38 -4.56
N ASN A 16 2.44 7.33 -4.73
CA ASN A 16 1.39 7.58 -3.74
C ASN A 16 0.34 6.47 -3.80
N ILE A 17 0.18 5.74 -2.70
CA ILE A 17 -0.79 4.68 -2.50
C ILE A 17 -1.71 5.00 -1.32
N GLU A 18 -2.82 4.27 -1.24
CA GLU A 18 -3.60 4.18 0.00
C GLU A 18 -3.46 2.79 0.60
N LEU A 19 -3.32 2.72 1.92
CA LEU A 19 -3.10 1.50 2.68
C LEU A 19 -4.20 1.36 3.73
N GLU A 20 -4.87 0.22 3.76
CA GLU A 20 -5.79 -0.17 4.83
C GLU A 20 -5.11 -1.20 5.73
N THR A 21 -5.04 -0.89 7.02
CA THR A 21 -4.53 -1.81 8.05
C THR A 21 -5.62 -2.79 8.52
N GLY A 22 -5.24 -3.84 9.24
CA GLY A 22 -6.15 -4.83 9.82
C GLY A 22 -7.15 -4.21 10.80
N ARG A 23 -6.82 -3.05 11.37
CA ARG A 23 -7.70 -2.24 12.24
C ARG A 23 -8.72 -1.38 11.48
N GLY A 24 -8.68 -1.39 10.14
CA GLY A 24 -9.53 -0.58 9.27
C GLY A 24 -9.05 0.88 9.10
N THR A 25 -7.89 1.24 9.65
CA THR A 25 -7.32 2.58 9.45
C THR A 25 -6.77 2.71 8.04
N LEU A 26 -7.16 3.77 7.34
CA LEU A 26 -6.69 4.11 6.01
C LEU A 26 -5.58 5.18 6.09
N TYR A 27 -4.41 4.85 5.56
CA TYR A 27 -3.28 5.77 5.43
C TYR A 27 -3.03 6.10 3.96
N LYS A 28 -2.61 7.33 3.68
CA LYS A 28 -2.14 7.75 2.35
C LYS A 28 -0.66 8.09 2.45
N GLY A 29 0.13 7.61 1.51
CA GLY A 29 1.59 7.69 1.59
C GLY A 29 2.25 6.96 0.45
N LYS A 30 3.54 6.65 0.60
CA LYS A 30 4.31 5.91 -0.38
C LYS A 30 5.10 4.79 0.29
N ILE A 31 5.28 3.70 -0.44
CA ILE A 31 6.16 2.60 -0.03
C ILE A 31 7.55 2.89 -0.58
N THR A 32 8.57 2.99 0.27
CA THR A 32 9.95 3.24 -0.18
C THR A 32 10.73 1.96 -0.41
N GLU A 33 10.49 0.96 0.44
CA GLU A 33 11.12 -0.36 0.40
C GLU A 33 10.22 -1.37 1.11
N PHE A 34 10.50 -2.65 0.92
CA PHE A 34 9.82 -3.74 1.62
C PHE A 34 10.73 -4.96 1.70
N ASP A 35 10.49 -5.77 2.72
CA ASP A 35 11.27 -6.94 3.05
C ASP A 35 10.35 -8.10 3.46
N ASP A 36 10.93 -9.14 4.06
CA ASP A 36 10.18 -10.31 4.53
C ASP A 36 9.24 -9.99 5.70
N TRP A 37 9.45 -8.88 6.41
CA TRP A 37 8.65 -8.47 7.57
C TRP A 37 7.50 -7.54 7.20
N GLY A 38 7.71 -6.62 6.26
CA GLY A 38 6.67 -5.66 5.89
C GLY A 38 7.08 -4.65 4.84
N ILE A 39 6.40 -3.50 4.87
CA ILE A 39 6.68 -2.34 4.03
C ILE A 39 7.21 -1.20 4.88
N HIS A 40 8.13 -0.43 4.32
CA HIS A 40 8.49 0.89 4.84
C HIS A 40 7.60 1.93 4.17
N PHE A 41 6.80 2.59 4.98
CA PHE A 41 5.76 3.50 4.54
C PHE A 41 6.06 4.92 5.02
N ILE A 42 6.07 5.87 4.09
CA ILE A 42 6.15 7.29 4.38
C ILE A 42 4.76 7.90 4.18
N PRO A 43 4.08 8.34 5.25
CA PRO A 43 2.81 9.03 5.14
C PRO A 43 2.92 10.33 4.35
N LEU A 44 1.85 10.69 3.64
CA LEU A 44 1.72 12.00 2.99
C LEU A 44 1.50 13.13 4.02
N ASP A 45 0.95 12.80 5.19
CA ASP A 45 0.80 13.75 6.29
C ASP A 45 2.16 14.04 6.93
N ALA A 46 2.60 15.30 6.85
CA ALA A 46 3.89 15.76 7.39
C ALA A 46 4.00 15.65 8.92
N ASN A 47 2.87 15.49 9.63
CA ASN A 47 2.86 15.28 11.08
C ASN A 47 3.14 13.82 11.46
N LEU A 48 3.03 12.89 10.52
CA LEU A 48 3.27 11.48 10.75
C LEU A 48 4.69 11.11 10.35
N LYS A 49 5.34 10.33 11.20
CA LYS A 49 6.69 9.82 10.92
C LYS A 49 6.63 8.63 9.95
N PRO A 50 7.71 8.35 9.22
CA PRO A 50 7.87 7.08 8.53
C PRO A 50 7.66 5.89 9.49
N VAL A 51 6.98 4.86 9.02
CA VAL A 51 6.68 3.66 9.83
C VAL A 51 6.94 2.40 9.03
N MET A 52 7.31 1.33 9.73
CA MET A 52 7.30 -0.02 9.17
C MET A 52 5.94 -0.66 9.48
N ILE A 53 5.29 -1.22 8.46
CA ILE A 53 3.98 -1.86 8.58
C ILE A 53 4.15 -3.33 8.20
N SER A 54 3.93 -4.22 9.17
CA SER A 54 4.08 -5.66 8.97
C SER A 54 3.06 -6.21 7.98
N TRP A 55 3.42 -7.29 7.27
CA TRP A 55 2.49 -7.99 6.39
C TRP A 55 1.22 -8.46 7.11
N ASP A 56 1.30 -8.83 8.38
CA ASP A 56 0.17 -9.31 9.19
C ASP A 56 -0.83 -8.20 9.55
N ASP A 57 -0.37 -6.96 9.66
CA ASP A 57 -1.23 -5.79 9.93
C ASP A 57 -1.75 -5.14 8.64
N MET A 58 -1.28 -5.55 7.47
CA MET A 58 -1.77 -5.03 6.20
C MET A 58 -2.96 -5.82 5.69
N ARG A 59 -4.05 -5.10 5.42
CA ARG A 59 -5.26 -5.69 4.85
C ARG A 59 -5.34 -5.48 3.35
N LYS A 60 -4.96 -4.29 2.88
CA LYS A 60 -5.18 -3.90 1.49
C LYS A 60 -4.32 -2.71 1.08
N ILE A 61 -3.78 -2.76 -0.15
CA ILE A 61 -3.14 -1.62 -0.81
C ILE A 61 -3.99 -1.20 -2.03
N ILE A 62 -4.23 0.10 -2.16
CA ILE A 62 -4.94 0.73 -3.26
C ILE A 62 -3.93 1.55 -4.07
N LEU A 63 -3.77 1.19 -5.34
CA LEU A 63 -2.84 1.85 -6.26
C LEU A 63 -3.52 2.97 -7.06
N PRO A 64 -2.79 4.06 -7.39
CA PRO A 64 -3.35 5.23 -8.06
C PRO A 64 -3.71 4.99 -9.55
N GLU A 65 -3.02 4.08 -10.24
CA GLU A 65 -3.12 3.96 -11.71
C GLU A 65 -4.38 3.26 -12.24
N ILE A 66 -5.19 2.61 -11.40
CA ILE A 66 -6.41 1.97 -11.89
C ILE A 66 -7.54 2.99 -12.14
N ALA A 67 -7.42 4.21 -11.60
CA ALA A 67 -8.44 5.26 -11.75
C ALA A 67 -8.35 6.05 -13.06
N LYS A 68 -7.20 6.08 -13.75
CA LYS A 68 -6.99 7.07 -14.84
C LYS A 68 -7.32 6.60 -16.26
N VAL A 69 -7.50 5.31 -16.54
CA VAL A 69 -7.58 4.85 -17.95
C VAL A 69 -8.87 4.12 -18.33
N THR A 70 -9.77 3.73 -17.41
CA THR A 70 -10.92 2.87 -17.81
C THR A 70 -12.30 3.19 -17.24
N GLY A 71 -12.49 4.28 -16.48
CA GLY A 71 -13.80 4.57 -15.88
C GLY A 71 -14.33 3.44 -14.98
N LYS A 72 -13.43 2.54 -14.54
CA LYS A 72 -13.73 1.42 -13.65
C LYS A 72 -12.99 1.62 -12.34
N ALA A 73 -13.75 1.52 -11.24
CA ALA A 73 -13.31 1.72 -9.88
C ALA A 73 -11.96 1.03 -9.57
N SER A 74 -11.12 1.76 -8.83
CA SER A 74 -9.80 1.34 -8.34
C SER A 74 -9.87 -0.09 -7.80
N ARG A 75 -9.16 -1.02 -8.44
CA ARG A 75 -9.18 -2.42 -7.99
C ARG A 75 -8.30 -2.53 -6.75
N PRO A 76 -8.85 -3.03 -5.62
CA PRO A 76 -8.04 -3.30 -4.44
C PRO A 76 -7.07 -4.44 -4.72
N ILE A 77 -5.79 -4.28 -4.35
CA ILE A 77 -4.93 -5.44 -4.16
C ILE A 77 -5.20 -5.94 -2.74
N LEU A 78 -5.90 -7.06 -2.66
CA LEU A 78 -6.04 -7.83 -1.42
C LEU A 78 -4.69 -8.48 -1.12
N ILE A 79 -4.22 -8.23 0.10
CA ILE A 79 -3.03 -8.83 0.68
C ILE A 79 -3.54 -10.03 1.50
#